data_AF-A0A3C0WJ43-F1
#
_entry.id   AF-A0A3C0WJ43-F1
#
_cell.length_a   1.000
_cell.length_b   1.000
_cell.length_c   1.000
_cell.angle_alpha   90.00
_cell.angle_beta   90.00
_cell.angle_gamma   90.00
#
_symmetry.space_group_name_H-M   'P 1'
#
loop_
_entity.id
_entity.type
_entity.pdbx_description
1 polymer ?
#
loop_
_entity_poly.entity_id
_entity_poly.type
_entity_poly.pdbx_seq_one_letter_code
_entity_poly.pdbx_strand_id
1 'polypeptide(L)' 'GRQPYTARRFLIRYADRVLFSTDGPWPEQRVKLYWRFLETNDEYFPYSEKEFPPQGLWQIYGVHLPEKVLRQIYYENA' A
#
# COMPACT_ATOMS: atom_id res chain seq x y z
N GLY A 1 0.98 -5.49 -3.18
CA GLY A 1 0.13 -6.66 -2.92
C GLY A 1 0.47 -7.79 -3.87
N ARG A 2 0.00 -9.02 -3.61
CA ARG A 2 0.26 -10.19 -4.47
C ARG A 2 -0.65 -10.27 -5.71
N GLN A 3 -1.64 -9.38 -5.81
CA GLN A 3 -2.57 -9.24 -6.93
C GLN A 3 -2.63 -7.77 -7.37
N PRO A 4 -1.54 -7.21 -7.92
CA PRO A 4 -1.42 -5.77 -8.17
C PRO A 4 -2.53 -5.22 -9.08
N TYR A 5 -2.85 -5.92 -10.17
CA TYR A 5 -3.87 -5.44 -11.12
C TYR A 5 -5.28 -5.39 -10.52
N THR A 6 -5.68 -6.42 -9.80
CA THR A 6 -7.02 -6.47 -9.17
C THR A 6 -7.12 -5.47 -8.03
N ALA A 7 -6.08 -5.39 -7.17
CA ALA A 7 -6.03 -4.43 -6.08
C ALA A 7 -6.08 -2.98 -6.58
N ARG A 8 -5.31 -2.65 -7.62
CA ARG A 8 -5.34 -1.33 -8.25
C ARG A 8 -6.74 -0.96 -8.76
N ARG A 9 -7.38 -1.86 -9.51
CA ARG A 9 -8.75 -1.61 -10.02
C ARG A 9 -9.76 -1.41 -8.88
N PHE A 10 -9.64 -2.17 -7.81
CA PHE A 10 -10.50 -2.06 -6.64
C PHE A 10 -10.32 -0.71 -5.94
N LEU A 11 -9.07 -0.34 -5.63
CA LEU A 11 -8.74 0.91 -4.93
C LEU A 11 -9.17 2.14 -5.73
N ILE A 12 -9.02 2.12 -7.05
CA ILE A 12 -9.50 3.20 -7.92
C ILE A 12 -11.04 3.25 -7.96
N ARG A 13 -11.71 2.09 -8.07
CA ARG A 13 -13.17 2.04 -8.18
C ARG A 13 -13.89 2.52 -6.92
N TYR A 14 -13.31 2.29 -5.74
CA TYR A 14 -13.92 2.58 -4.45
C TYR A 14 -13.10 3.57 -3.63
N ALA A 15 -12.38 4.47 -4.30
CA ALA A 15 -11.44 5.40 -3.67
C ALA A 15 -12.10 6.28 -2.59
N ASP A 16 -13.40 6.56 -2.69
CA ASP A 16 -14.23 7.34 -1.76
C ASP A 16 -14.60 6.58 -0.48
N ARG A 17 -14.27 5.30 -0.37
CA ARG A 17 -14.67 4.41 0.74
C ARG A 17 -13.50 3.72 1.42
N VAL A 18 -12.27 4.12 1.10
CA VAL A 18 -11.04 3.53 1.62
C VAL A 18 -10.27 4.57 2.41
N LEU A 19 -9.81 4.20 3.60
CA LEU A 19 -8.98 5.03 4.46
C LEU A 19 -7.64 4.34 4.70
N PHE A 20 -6.58 5.13 4.82
CA PHE A 20 -5.27 4.66 5.23
C PHE A 20 -5.09 4.73 6.75
N SER A 21 -4.67 3.62 7.35
CA SER A 21 -4.27 3.52 8.75
C SER A 21 -3.27 2.37 8.92
N THR A 22 -2.47 2.39 9.99
CA THR A 22 -1.35 1.46 10.21
C THR A 22 -1.68 0.31 11.17
N ASP A 23 -2.79 0.39 11.92
CA ASP A 23 -3.18 -0.56 12.97
C ASP A 23 -2.01 -0.97 13.89
N GLY A 24 -1.16 -0.02 14.26
CA GLY A 24 0.05 -0.30 15.05
C GLY A 24 1.06 0.85 15.13
N PRO A 25 2.22 0.60 15.79
CA PRO A 25 3.28 1.60 15.94
C PRO A 25 3.84 2.07 14.59
N TRP A 26 4.41 3.27 14.59
CA TRP A 26 4.77 4.05 13.40
C TRP A 26 6.30 4.17 13.20
N PRO A 27 7.06 3.07 12.99
CA PRO A 27 8.43 3.21 12.53
C PRO A 27 8.44 3.75 11.08
N GLU A 28 9.27 4.74 10.82
CA GLU A 28 9.35 5.44 9.52
C GLU A 28 9.50 4.47 8.34
N GLN A 29 10.32 3.43 8.49
CA GLN A 29 10.56 2.43 7.46
C GLN A 29 9.30 1.68 7.05
N ARG A 30 8.40 1.38 8.00
CA ARG A 30 7.15 0.66 7.71
C ARG A 30 6.19 1.53 6.90
N VAL A 31 6.07 2.81 7.27
CA VAL A 31 5.22 3.76 6.54
C VAL A 31 5.74 3.96 5.11
N LYS A 32 7.06 4.05 4.92
CA LYS A 32 7.68 4.10 3.58
C LYS A 32 7.33 2.89 2.72
N LEU A 33 7.23 1.68 3.30
CA LEU A 33 6.79 0.49 2.55
C LEU A 33 5.32 0.58 2.11
N TYR A 34 4.46 1.18 2.93
CA TYR A 34 3.06 1.42 2.56
C TYR A 34 2.92 2.43 1.43
N TRP A 35 3.65 3.56 1.50
CA TRP A 35 3.70 4.53 0.41
C TRP A 35 4.28 3.92 -0.86
N ARG A 36 5.39 3.17 -0.74
CA ARG A 36 5.96 2.43 -1.88
C ARG A 36 4.93 1.51 -2.53
N PHE A 37 4.14 0.78 -1.73
CA PHE A 37 3.06 -0.05 -2.25
C PHE A 37 1.99 0.75 -3.01
N LEU A 38 1.54 1.88 -2.48
CA LEU A 38 0.44 2.65 -3.07
C LEU A 38 0.88 3.48 -4.29
N GLU A 39 2.07 4.06 -4.26
CA GLU A 39 2.49 5.13 -5.17
C GLU A 39 3.32 4.62 -6.36
N THR A 40 4.10 3.55 -6.16
CA THR A 40 5.05 3.08 -7.17
C THR A 40 4.48 1.94 -8.01
N ASN A 41 5.08 1.72 -9.17
CA ASN A 41 4.93 0.50 -9.97
C ASN A 41 6.07 -0.51 -9.69
N ASP A 42 6.78 -0.37 -8.56
CA ASP A 42 7.87 -1.27 -8.19
C ASP A 42 7.37 -2.71 -8.07
N GLU A 43 8.18 -3.63 -8.57
CA GLU A 43 7.87 -5.04 -8.57
C GLU A 43 8.76 -5.79 -7.58
N TYR A 44 8.21 -6.86 -7.00
CA TYR A 44 8.98 -7.85 -6.24
C TYR A 44 9.85 -7.26 -5.11
N PHE A 45 9.23 -6.52 -4.17
CA PHE A 45 9.92 -5.91 -3.03
C PHE A 45 9.36 -6.36 -1.65
N PRO A 46 10.14 -6.21 -0.55
CA PRO A 46 9.73 -6.73 0.76
C PRO A 46 8.60 -5.89 1.35
N TYR A 47 7.60 -6.54 1.93
CA TYR A 47 6.45 -5.85 2.51
C TYR A 47 6.63 -5.51 4.01
N SER A 48 7.72 -5.97 4.62
CA SER A 48 8.04 -5.72 6.02
C SER A 48 9.50 -5.32 6.16
N GLU A 49 9.74 -4.50 7.17
CA GLU A 49 11.05 -4.11 7.68
C GLU A 49 11.81 -5.25 8.39
N LYS A 50 11.10 -6.33 8.74
CA LYS A 50 11.67 -7.47 9.47
C LYS A 50 12.36 -8.45 8.52
N GLU A 51 13.48 -9.01 8.96
CA GLU A 51 14.22 -10.07 8.25
C GLU A 51 13.34 -11.31 8.00
N PHE A 52 12.54 -11.70 8.99
CA PHE A 52 11.54 -12.75 8.88
C PHE A 52 10.13 -12.12 8.92
N PRO A 53 9.44 -11.99 7.76
CA PRO A 53 8.15 -11.32 7.69
C PRO A 53 7.03 -12.16 8.34
N PRO A 54 6.04 -11.50 8.98
CA PRO A 54 5.08 -12.18 9.86
C PRO A 54 4.02 -13.03 9.15
N GLN A 55 3.85 -12.89 7.83
CA GLN A 55 2.79 -13.54 7.06
C GLN A 55 3.34 -14.51 6.01
N GLY A 56 4.65 -14.47 5.71
CA GLY A 56 5.30 -15.40 4.79
C GLY A 56 6.51 -14.79 4.08
N LEU A 57 7.35 -15.65 3.48
CA LEU A 57 8.57 -15.27 2.76
C LEU A 57 8.26 -14.90 1.30
N TRP A 58 7.32 -13.98 1.08
CA TRP A 58 6.98 -13.48 -0.25
C TRP A 58 7.24 -11.99 -0.39
N GLN A 59 7.42 -11.58 -1.64
CA GLN A 59 7.52 -10.19 -2.05
C GLN A 59 6.17 -9.69 -2.57
N ILE A 60 6.01 -8.37 -2.62
CA ILE A 60 4.79 -7.72 -3.12
C ILE A 60 5.11 -6.75 -4.25
N TYR A 61 4.04 -6.32 -4.94
CA TYR A 61 4.10 -5.40 -6.07
C TYR A 61 3.34 -4.11 -5.74
N GLY A 62 3.83 -2.98 -6.23
CA GLY A 62 3.17 -1.69 -6.15
C GLY A 62 1.89 -1.64 -6.98
N VAL A 63 0.99 -0.70 -6.67
CA VAL A 63 -0.28 -0.53 -7.39
C VAL A 63 -0.35 0.77 -8.18
N HIS A 64 0.63 1.66 -8.05
CA HIS A 64 0.75 2.91 -8.80
C HIS A 64 -0.60 3.64 -8.97
N LEU A 65 -1.14 4.10 -7.84
CA LEU A 65 -2.40 4.81 -7.79
C LEU A 65 -2.22 6.26 -8.30
N PRO A 66 -3.22 6.80 -9.03
CA PRO A 66 -3.22 8.21 -9.42
C PRO A 66 -3.24 9.14 -8.19
N GLU A 67 -2.64 10.33 -8.31
CA GLU A 67 -2.57 11.33 -7.23
C GLU A 67 -3.92 11.61 -6.57
N LYS A 68 -4.98 11.78 -7.38
CA LYS A 68 -6.34 12.01 -6.86
C LYS A 68 -6.78 10.89 -5.90
N VAL A 69 -6.52 9.63 -6.25
CA VAL A 69 -6.90 8.46 -5.43
C VAL A 69 -6.05 8.40 -4.16
N LEU A 70 -4.77 8.76 -4.24
CA LEU A 70 -3.88 8.83 -3.08
C LEU A 70 -4.39 9.84 -2.06
N ARG A 71 -4.78 11.06 -2.47
CA ARG A 71 -5.31 12.08 -1.56
C ARG A 71 -6.60 11.63 -0.88
N GLN A 72 -7.51 10.99 -1.62
CA GLN A 72 -8.72 10.39 -1.06
C GLN A 72 -8.41 9.39 0.06
N ILE A 73 -7.52 8.44 -0.24
CA ILE A 73 -7.13 7.39 0.70
C ILE A 73 -6.37 7.95 1.91
N TYR A 74 -5.52 8.96 1.72
CA TYR A 74 -4.66 9.50 2.77
C TYR A 74 -5.37 10.46 3.72
N TYR A 75 -6.26 11.33 3.23
CA TYR A 75 -6.87 12.34 4.10
C TYR A 75 -8.21 12.94 3.63
N GLU A 76 -8.58 12.91 2.35
CA GLU A 76 -9.83 13.57 1.92
C GLU A 76 -11.10 12.78 2.33
N ASN A 77 -10.98 11.49 2.67
CA ASN A 77 -12.09 10.67 3.15
C ASN A 77 -12.29 10.73 4.68
N ALA A 78 -11.44 11.46 5.42
CA ALA A 78 -11.43 11.53 6.89
C ALA A 78 -11.96 12.87 7.41
#